data_AF-A0A1I3ZWV9-F1
#
_entry.id   AF-A0A1I3ZWV9-F1
#
_cell.length_a   1.000
_cell.length_b   1.000
_cell.length_c   1.000
_cell.angle_alpha   90.00
_cell.angle_beta   90.00
_cell.angle_gamma   90.00
#
_symmetry.space_group_name_H-M   'P 1'
#
loop_
_entity.id
_entity.type
_entity.pdbx_description
1 polymer ?
#
loop_
_entity_poly.entity_id
_entity_poly.type
_entity_poly.pdbx_seq_one_letter_code
_entity_poly.pdbx_strand_id
1 'polypeptide(L)'
;MRVLFTSKMDGEISSFHPYSFQEIVVLTAELDAKLKKKNAKPILLDFMIFNEEGDKLYNGSYEMGAEGTSNIYDHVCQKLLQLPMENKNEETKRDVFLQQLTSNTPASYQIDMTEVLKEKEVQKSNWKQLGKRGKIFVSVISTTLMVAIVTSITLFILLSNQSKDLKAMTQELGKMENVKTAYEGYWTGEQKKAVDLLQGMENLTESERQTLLHFLVELKKYDQALQYVGKEDTSSLAEQVMKVHGLEELISFQESYPSPLGEFKIAFHHGEYKQAVDIQDMAMSPNLYKQKGIAYLRLDQLEDAKKMASEAKNDELNKKINEYQEIEEQLTKINSQIETEKKSEDQNQSKIDSLKEQQDDLESLKNNI
;
A
#
# COMPACT_ATOMS: atom_id res chain seq x y z
N MET A 1 -6.59 9.22 4.03
CA MET A 1 -6.53 8.47 5.33
C MET A 1 -5.62 7.25 5.22
N ARG A 2 -4.87 6.91 6.29
CA ARG A 2 -3.92 5.78 6.31
C ARG A 2 -4.19 4.79 7.44
N VAL A 3 -3.86 3.52 7.23
CA VAL A 3 -3.96 2.43 8.21
C VAL A 3 -2.61 1.76 8.39
N LEU A 4 -2.26 1.50 9.64
CA LEU A 4 -1.04 0.80 10.03
C LEU A 4 -1.41 -0.36 10.94
N PHE A 5 -0.95 -1.56 10.63
CA PHE A 5 -1.08 -2.70 11.54
C PHE A 5 0.13 -2.78 12.45
N THR A 6 -0.07 -3.00 13.74
CA THR A 6 1.02 -3.34 14.67
C THR A 6 1.23 -4.84 14.82
N SER A 7 0.32 -5.64 14.26
CA SER A 7 0.38 -7.10 14.23
C SER A 7 0.54 -7.57 12.78
N LYS A 8 1.17 -8.73 12.55
CA LYS A 8 1.43 -9.24 11.18
C LYS A 8 0.54 -10.42 10.85
N MET A 9 0.30 -10.59 9.55
CA MET A 9 -0.18 -11.84 8.97
C MET A 9 0.79 -12.24 7.85
N ASP A 10 1.52 -13.35 8.07
CA ASP A 10 2.62 -13.74 7.19
C ASP A 10 2.17 -13.85 5.72
N GLY A 11 2.81 -13.07 4.85
CA GLY A 11 2.57 -13.05 3.40
C GLY A 11 1.33 -12.29 2.93
N GLU A 12 0.50 -11.76 3.84
CA GLU A 12 -0.76 -11.09 3.48
C GLU A 12 -0.88 -9.66 4.05
N ILE A 13 -0.49 -9.44 5.32
CA ILE A 13 -0.48 -8.11 5.95
C ILE A 13 0.85 -7.87 6.66
N SER A 14 1.55 -6.82 6.26
CA SER A 14 2.82 -6.41 6.86
C SER A 14 2.57 -5.50 8.05
N SER A 15 3.20 -5.80 9.19
CA SER A 15 3.23 -4.86 10.30
C SER A 15 3.97 -3.60 9.91
N PHE A 16 3.49 -2.48 10.44
CA PHE A 16 4.04 -1.14 10.34
C PHE A 16 4.24 -0.61 8.92
N HIS A 17 3.58 -1.24 7.94
CA HIS A 17 3.46 -0.72 6.58
C HIS A 17 2.22 0.19 6.49
N PRO A 18 2.36 1.44 5.98
CA PRO A 18 1.22 2.32 5.79
C PRO A 18 0.41 1.91 4.56
N TYR A 19 -0.82 1.48 4.79
CA TYR A 19 -1.79 1.22 3.74
C TYR A 19 -2.72 2.42 3.56
N SER A 20 -3.18 2.70 2.35
CA SER A 20 -4.35 3.57 2.21
C SER A 20 -5.58 2.88 2.82
N PHE A 21 -6.51 3.68 3.35
CA PHE A 21 -7.75 3.14 3.90
C PHE A 21 -8.58 2.39 2.84
N GLN A 22 -8.49 2.79 1.57
CA GLN A 22 -9.19 2.12 0.47
C GLN A 22 -8.62 0.73 0.19
N GLU A 23 -7.30 0.64 0.03
CA GLU A 23 -6.59 -0.63 -0.23
C GLU A 23 -6.87 -1.65 0.88
N ILE A 24 -6.85 -1.19 2.13
CA ILE A 24 -6.94 -2.11 3.25
C ILE A 24 -8.36 -2.62 3.51
N VAL A 25 -9.38 -1.85 3.15
CA VAL A 25 -10.77 -2.32 3.17
C VAL A 25 -10.94 -3.48 2.17
N VAL A 26 -10.40 -3.34 0.96
CA VAL A 26 -10.47 -4.40 -0.06
C VAL A 26 -9.67 -5.61 0.39
N LEU A 27 -8.42 -5.42 0.80
CA LEU A 27 -7.55 -6.51 1.23
C LEU A 27 -8.16 -7.28 2.42
N THR A 28 -8.59 -6.58 3.47
CA THR A 28 -9.20 -7.26 4.63
C THR A 28 -10.51 -7.96 4.26
N ALA A 29 -11.30 -7.45 3.32
CA ALA A 29 -12.50 -8.13 2.83
C ALA A 29 -12.18 -9.45 2.11
N GLU A 30 -11.18 -9.46 1.23
CA GLU A 30 -10.75 -10.66 0.51
C GLU A 30 -10.20 -11.72 1.46
N LEU A 31 -9.38 -11.31 2.43
CA LEU A 31 -8.79 -12.21 3.41
C LEU A 31 -9.84 -12.75 4.39
N ASP A 32 -10.76 -11.91 4.86
CA ASP A 32 -11.88 -12.31 5.72
C ASP A 32 -12.77 -13.36 5.03
N ALA A 33 -13.17 -13.10 3.77
CA ALA A 33 -13.94 -14.05 2.97
C ALA A 33 -13.20 -15.38 2.75
N LYS A 34 -11.89 -15.32 2.50
CA LYS A 34 -11.02 -16.50 2.34
C LYS A 34 -10.92 -17.32 3.61
N LEU A 35 -10.77 -16.69 4.77
CA LEU A 35 -10.72 -17.37 6.08
C LEU A 35 -12.05 -18.02 6.43
N LYS A 36 -13.17 -17.30 6.23
CA LYS A 36 -14.52 -17.82 6.45
C LYS A 36 -14.83 -19.01 5.56
N LYS A 37 -14.54 -18.92 4.25
CA LYS A 37 -14.75 -20.02 3.31
C LYS A 37 -13.96 -21.28 3.68
N LYS A 38 -12.82 -21.11 4.35
CA LYS A 38 -11.96 -22.21 4.81
C LYS A 38 -12.28 -22.69 6.23
N ASN A 39 -13.25 -22.08 6.93
CA ASN A 39 -13.52 -22.31 8.36
C ASN A 39 -12.23 -22.23 9.22
N ALA A 40 -11.32 -21.32 8.86
CA ALA A 40 -10.08 -21.12 9.58
C ALA A 40 -10.33 -20.39 10.91
N LYS A 41 -9.41 -20.52 11.86
CA LYS A 41 -9.49 -19.76 13.11
C LYS A 41 -9.35 -18.26 12.82
N PRO A 42 -10.15 -17.39 13.49
CA PRO A 42 -9.99 -15.96 13.34
C PRO A 42 -8.59 -15.48 13.74
N ILE A 43 -8.11 -14.45 13.07
CA ILE A 43 -6.80 -13.84 13.29
C ILE A 43 -7.02 -12.43 13.85
N LEU A 44 -6.41 -12.15 14.99
CA LEU A 44 -6.47 -10.83 15.61
C LEU A 44 -5.39 -9.93 15.02
N LEU A 45 -5.81 -8.77 14.51
CA LEU A 45 -4.94 -7.78 13.90
C LEU A 45 -5.11 -6.44 14.61
N ASP A 46 -4.06 -5.97 15.28
CA ASP A 46 -4.04 -4.66 15.91
C ASP A 46 -3.65 -3.60 14.87
N PHE A 47 -4.36 -2.48 14.87
CA PHE A 47 -4.18 -1.42 13.88
C PHE A 47 -4.45 -0.02 14.43
N MET A 48 -3.98 0.97 13.67
CA MET A 48 -4.19 2.39 13.90
C MET A 48 -4.60 3.06 12.60
N ILE A 49 -5.47 4.07 12.69
CA ILE A 49 -5.92 4.90 11.58
C ILE A 49 -5.44 6.33 11.82
N PHE A 50 -4.90 6.95 10.77
CA PHE A 50 -4.39 8.31 10.77
C PHE A 50 -5.08 9.17 9.70
N ASN A 51 -5.26 10.46 9.97
CA ASN A 51 -5.65 11.43 8.94
C ASN A 51 -4.47 11.67 7.97
N GLU A 52 -4.67 12.56 7.01
CA GLU A 52 -3.64 12.93 6.03
C GLU A 52 -2.53 13.79 6.65
N GLU A 53 -2.82 14.46 7.76
CA GLU A 53 -1.91 15.32 8.50
C GLU A 53 -1.02 14.54 9.49
N GLY A 54 -1.27 13.24 9.68
CA GLY A 54 -0.51 12.37 10.58
C GLY A 54 -1.09 12.22 11.99
N ASP A 55 -2.21 12.87 12.30
CA ASP A 55 -2.93 12.68 13.55
C ASP A 55 -3.61 11.31 13.60
N LYS A 56 -3.40 10.62 14.73
CA LYS A 56 -4.09 9.36 15.02
C LYS A 56 -5.57 9.62 15.28
N LEU A 57 -6.42 9.06 14.42
CA LEU A 57 -7.87 9.14 14.53
C LEU A 57 -8.47 7.99 15.32
N TYR A 58 -7.88 6.79 15.21
CA TYR A 58 -8.44 5.58 15.82
C TYR A 58 -7.35 4.53 16.07
N ASN A 59 -7.55 3.69 17.08
CA ASN A 59 -6.80 2.46 17.31
C ASN A 59 -7.76 1.34 17.69
N GLY A 60 -7.48 0.13 17.23
CA GLY A 60 -8.34 -1.01 17.54
C GLY A 60 -7.73 -2.34 17.15
N SER A 61 -8.46 -3.40 17.45
CA SER A 61 -8.10 -4.77 17.12
C SER A 61 -9.22 -5.38 16.31
N TYR A 62 -8.90 -5.86 15.10
CA TYR A 62 -9.83 -6.47 14.17
C TYR A 62 -9.65 -7.99 14.17
N GLU A 63 -10.71 -8.72 14.48
CA GLU A 63 -10.76 -10.18 14.39
C GLU A 63 -11.19 -10.61 12.98
N MET A 64 -10.20 -10.87 12.12
CA MET A 64 -10.43 -11.26 10.74
C MET A 64 -10.83 -12.73 10.64
N GLY A 65 -11.91 -13.02 9.92
CA GLY A 65 -12.51 -14.35 9.82
C GLY A 65 -13.55 -14.64 10.90
N ALA A 66 -13.82 -13.72 11.82
CA ALA A 66 -14.88 -13.84 12.82
C ALA A 66 -16.28 -13.55 12.24
N GLU A 67 -17.32 -14.07 12.89
CA GLU A 67 -18.71 -13.72 12.55
C GLU A 67 -19.03 -12.27 12.94
N GLY A 68 -19.80 -11.57 12.10
CA GLY A 68 -20.34 -10.24 12.41
C GLY A 68 -19.66 -9.05 11.73
N THR A 69 -18.45 -9.20 11.19
CA THR A 69 -17.78 -8.14 10.40
C THR A 69 -17.15 -8.70 9.13
N SER A 70 -17.20 -7.95 8.05
CA SER A 70 -16.72 -8.37 6.72
C SER A 70 -15.36 -7.79 6.32
N ASN A 71 -14.95 -6.68 6.93
CA ASN A 71 -13.68 -6.01 6.70
C ASN A 71 -13.40 -5.01 7.83
N ILE A 72 -12.26 -4.33 7.76
CA ILE A 72 -11.83 -3.35 8.77
C ILE A 72 -12.77 -2.12 8.86
N TYR A 73 -13.35 -1.65 7.74
CA TYR A 73 -14.28 -0.51 7.75
C TYR A 73 -15.58 -0.87 8.48
N ASP A 74 -16.14 -2.03 8.16
CA ASP A 74 -17.33 -2.57 8.83
C ASP A 74 -17.10 -2.72 10.33
N HIS A 75 -15.96 -3.30 10.72
CA HIS A 75 -15.57 -3.42 12.12
C HIS A 75 -15.55 -2.06 12.85
N VAL A 76 -14.83 -1.07 12.29
CA VAL A 76 -14.68 0.25 12.92
C VAL A 76 -16.03 0.96 13.03
N CYS A 77 -16.83 0.96 11.95
CA CYS A 77 -18.17 1.55 11.95
C CYS A 77 -19.06 0.92 13.03
N GLN A 78 -19.09 -0.41 13.10
CA GLN A 78 -19.89 -1.11 14.11
C GLN A 78 -19.44 -0.80 15.54
N LYS A 79 -18.13 -0.71 15.80
CA LYS A 79 -17.59 -0.37 17.12
C LYS A 79 -17.94 1.06 17.51
N LEU A 80 -17.77 2.02 16.61
CA LEU A 80 -18.11 3.42 16.83
C LEU A 80 -19.61 3.63 17.11
N LEU A 81 -20.48 2.89 16.43
CA LEU A 81 -21.93 2.94 16.67
C LEU A 81 -22.36 2.25 17.99
N GLN A 82 -21.56 1.30 18.49
CA GLN A 82 -21.81 0.60 19.75
C GLN A 82 -21.31 1.37 20.97
N LEU A 83 -20.35 2.27 20.78
CA LEU A 83 -19.81 3.10 21.85
C LEU A 83 -20.88 4.09 22.35
N PRO A 84 -21.28 4.04 23.63
CA PRO A 84 -22.16 5.05 24.20
C PRO A 84 -21.40 6.37 24.29
N MET A 85 -21.99 7.44 23.74
CA MET A 85 -21.42 8.78 23.82
C MET A 85 -21.96 9.49 25.06
N GLU A 86 -21.11 10.19 25.80
CA GLU A 86 -21.50 10.85 27.04
C GLU A 86 -22.15 12.21 26.77
N ASN A 87 -21.85 12.81 25.63
CA ASN A 87 -22.34 14.13 25.24
C ASN A 87 -22.46 14.31 23.72
N LYS A 88 -23.21 15.35 23.32
CA LYS A 88 -23.49 15.69 21.91
C LYS A 88 -22.24 16.05 21.09
N ASN A 89 -21.18 16.53 21.74
CA ASN A 89 -19.92 16.86 21.08
C ASN A 89 -19.17 15.59 20.67
N GLU A 90 -19.16 14.55 21.50
CA GLU A 90 -18.62 13.23 21.16
C GLU A 90 -19.41 12.54 20.06
N GLU A 91 -20.74 12.67 20.08
CA GLU A 91 -21.59 12.21 18.97
C GLU A 91 -21.20 12.88 17.65
N THR A 92 -21.01 14.21 17.68
CA THR A 92 -20.59 14.97 16.49
C THR A 92 -19.22 14.52 15.98
N LYS A 93 -18.25 14.30 16.87
CA LYS A 93 -16.91 13.81 16.49
C LYS A 93 -16.95 12.41 15.91
N ARG A 94 -17.74 11.50 16.50
CA ARG A 94 -17.99 10.17 15.96
C ARG A 94 -18.57 10.28 14.56
N ASP A 95 -19.60 11.10 14.37
CA ASP A 95 -20.30 11.21 13.08
C ASP A 95 -19.39 11.80 11.99
N VAL A 96 -18.57 12.79 12.33
CA VAL A 96 -17.53 13.32 11.42
C VAL A 96 -16.51 12.24 11.06
N PHE A 97 -16.05 11.45 12.03
CA PHE A 97 -15.09 10.38 11.75
C PHE A 97 -15.71 9.25 10.92
N LEU A 98 -16.96 8.88 11.19
CA LEU A 98 -17.72 7.93 10.37
C LEU A 98 -17.84 8.43 8.92
N GLN A 99 -18.15 9.71 8.72
CA GLN A 99 -18.19 10.30 7.38
C GLN A 99 -16.83 10.25 6.68
N GLN A 100 -15.75 10.56 7.40
CA GLN A 100 -14.38 10.45 6.86
C GLN A 100 -14.05 9.01 6.45
N LEU A 101 -14.42 8.02 7.26
CA LEU A 101 -14.27 6.60 6.94
C LEU A 101 -15.04 6.26 5.67
N THR A 102 -16.32 6.63 5.58
CA THR A 102 -17.16 6.35 4.41
C THR A 102 -16.62 7.00 3.13
N SER A 103 -16.18 8.26 3.19
CA SER A 103 -15.58 8.96 2.03
C SER A 103 -14.26 8.35 1.58
N ASN A 104 -13.55 7.65 2.46
CA ASN A 104 -12.31 6.94 2.15
C ASN A 104 -12.54 5.44 1.87
N THR A 105 -13.79 4.98 1.74
CA THR A 105 -14.14 3.58 1.47
C THR A 105 -14.65 3.43 0.03
N PRO A 106 -14.21 2.42 -0.74
CA PRO A 106 -14.76 2.16 -2.07
C PRO A 106 -16.27 1.91 -2.01
N ALA A 107 -17.02 2.42 -3.00
CA ALA A 107 -18.48 2.40 -2.99
C ALA A 107 -19.09 1.01 -2.77
N SER A 108 -18.46 -0.05 -3.28
CA SER A 108 -18.90 -1.44 -3.12
C SER A 108 -18.86 -1.97 -1.68
N TYR A 109 -18.15 -1.30 -0.77
CA TYR A 109 -18.00 -1.69 0.64
C TYR A 109 -18.65 -0.69 1.60
N GLN A 110 -19.31 0.36 1.09
CA GLN A 110 -20.02 1.32 1.93
C GLN A 110 -21.27 0.67 2.52
N ILE A 111 -21.50 0.93 3.81
CA ILE A 111 -22.63 0.38 4.56
C ILE A 111 -23.70 1.48 4.68
N ASP A 112 -24.98 1.11 4.51
CA ASP A 112 -26.08 2.01 4.86
C ASP A 112 -26.17 2.12 6.39
N MET A 113 -25.63 3.21 6.91
CA MET A 113 -25.63 3.53 8.33
C MET A 113 -27.04 3.61 8.93
N THR A 114 -28.06 3.86 8.11
CA THR A 114 -29.46 3.99 8.53
C THR A 114 -30.08 2.64 8.88
N GLU A 115 -29.68 1.56 8.20
CA GLU A 115 -30.16 0.21 8.48
C GLU A 115 -29.52 -0.36 9.75
N VAL A 116 -28.22 -0.14 9.94
CA VAL A 116 -27.46 -0.57 11.15
C VAL A 116 -28.00 0.07 12.43
N LEU A 117 -28.48 1.31 12.36
CA LEU A 117 -29.12 2.01 13.48
C LEU A 117 -30.52 1.46 13.78
N LYS A 118 -31.31 1.11 12.76
CA LYS A 118 -32.68 0.58 12.90
C LYS A 118 -32.71 -0.83 13.50
N GLU A 119 -31.76 -1.70 13.13
CA GLU A 119 -31.66 -3.05 13.70
C GLU A 119 -31.38 -3.05 15.22
N LYS A 120 -30.75 -1.98 15.74
CA LYS A 120 -30.26 -1.91 17.12
C LYS A 120 -31.16 -1.17 18.11
N GLU A 121 -32.08 -0.32 17.67
CA GLU A 121 -33.13 0.23 18.57
C GLU A 121 -33.98 -0.89 19.21
N VAL A 122 -34.13 -2.02 18.52
CA VAL A 122 -34.82 -3.22 19.01
C VAL A 122 -34.08 -3.87 20.18
N GLN A 123 -32.74 -3.85 20.20
CA GLN A 123 -31.93 -4.49 21.26
C GLN A 123 -31.67 -3.61 22.50
N LYS A 124 -31.68 -2.27 22.36
CA LYS A 124 -31.52 -1.32 23.49
C LYS A 124 -32.65 -1.41 24.53
N SER A 125 -33.79 -2.03 24.20
CA SER A 125 -34.92 -2.19 25.12
C SER A 125 -34.64 -3.13 26.31
N ASN A 126 -33.63 -4.00 26.20
CA ASN A 126 -33.30 -5.01 27.23
C ASN A 126 -32.27 -4.56 28.28
N TRP A 127 -31.67 -3.36 28.16
CA TRP A 127 -30.60 -2.90 29.07
C TRP A 127 -31.07 -2.00 30.24
N LYS A 128 -32.35 -1.67 30.35
CA LYS A 128 -32.87 -0.81 31.42
C LYS A 128 -33.04 -1.50 32.79
N GLN A 129 -32.46 -2.68 33.01
CA GLN A 129 -32.72 -3.50 34.19
C GLN A 129 -31.48 -3.92 34.98
N LEU A 130 -30.46 -3.05 35.10
CA LEU A 130 -29.34 -3.25 36.04
C LEU A 130 -29.24 -2.10 37.06
N GLY A 131 -29.35 -2.49 38.33
CA GLY A 131 -29.67 -1.63 39.45
C GLY A 131 -28.55 -0.74 39.99
N LYS A 132 -28.95 0.14 40.92
CA LYS A 132 -28.26 1.33 41.48
C LYS A 132 -26.86 1.14 42.11
N ARG A 133 -26.21 -0.03 42.01
CA ARG A 133 -24.86 -0.27 42.55
C ARG A 133 -23.72 -0.17 41.52
N GLY A 134 -24.01 0.01 40.23
CA GLY A 134 -23.01 0.21 39.18
C GLY A 134 -22.57 1.67 38.94
N LYS A 135 -22.90 2.61 39.83
CA LYS A 135 -22.70 4.06 39.61
C LYS A 135 -21.37 4.62 40.12
N ILE A 136 -20.44 3.79 40.57
CA ILE A 136 -19.13 4.26 41.07
C ILE A 136 -18.06 3.82 40.06
N PHE A 137 -17.95 4.49 38.90
CA PHE A 137 -16.72 4.46 38.08
C PHE A 137 -16.70 5.53 36.96
N VAL A 138 -17.45 6.63 37.09
CA VAL A 138 -17.39 7.72 36.10
C VAL A 138 -17.14 9.04 36.81
N SER A 139 -15.87 9.31 37.08
CA SER A 139 -15.33 10.67 37.04
C SER A 139 -13.81 10.58 36.88
N VAL A 140 -13.28 11.04 35.76
CA VAL A 140 -12.09 11.91 35.62
C VAL A 140 -11.68 11.96 34.13
N ILE A 141 -12.05 13.11 33.55
CA ILE A 141 -11.30 13.97 32.60
C ILE A 141 -11.18 13.55 31.12
N SER A 142 -12.09 14.17 30.35
CA SER A 142 -11.95 14.78 29.02
C SER A 142 -10.53 15.21 28.60
N THR A 143 -10.05 14.64 27.50
CA THR A 143 -9.64 15.33 26.24
C THR A 143 -9.10 14.24 25.29
N THR A 144 -9.35 14.37 23.99
CA THR A 144 -9.20 13.31 22.94
C THR A 144 -10.19 12.14 23.06
N LEU A 145 -10.90 11.83 21.97
CA LEU A 145 -11.66 10.58 21.82
C LEU A 145 -10.65 9.44 21.65
N MET A 146 -9.88 9.17 22.70
CA MET A 146 -8.95 8.06 22.78
C MET A 146 -9.72 6.93 23.48
N VAL A 147 -10.44 6.12 22.70
CA VAL A 147 -11.05 4.91 23.26
C VAL A 147 -9.90 3.95 23.58
N ALA A 148 -9.50 3.95 24.85
CA ALA A 148 -8.58 2.97 25.38
C ALA A 148 -9.21 1.58 25.29
N ILE A 149 -8.74 0.75 24.36
CA ILE A 149 -8.86 -0.71 24.50
C ILE A 149 -7.46 -1.23 24.84
N VAL A 150 -7.06 -1.04 26.10
CA VAL A 150 -5.97 -1.80 26.72
C VAL A 150 -6.62 -2.86 27.59
N THR A 151 -7.15 -3.93 26.99
CA THR A 151 -7.72 -5.06 27.77
C THR A 151 -7.44 -6.42 27.14
N SER A 152 -6.22 -6.65 26.65
CA SER A 152 -5.81 -8.00 26.24
C SER A 152 -4.50 -8.47 26.89
N ILE A 153 -3.67 -7.55 27.41
CA ILE A 153 -2.40 -7.93 28.05
C ILE A 153 -2.59 -8.17 29.57
N THR A 154 -3.49 -7.43 30.22
CA THR A 154 -3.69 -7.53 31.69
C THR A 154 -4.31 -8.86 32.14
N LEU A 155 -5.11 -9.52 31.30
CA LEU A 155 -5.73 -10.82 31.62
C LEU A 155 -4.73 -11.99 31.58
N PHE A 156 -3.60 -11.85 30.88
CA PHE A 156 -2.53 -12.87 30.86
C PHE A 156 -1.63 -12.80 32.10
N ILE A 157 -1.52 -11.61 32.70
CA ILE A 157 -0.67 -11.32 33.89
C ILE A 157 -1.19 -12.03 35.14
N LEU A 158 -2.50 -12.30 35.25
CA LEU A 158 -3.05 -12.98 36.42
C LEU A 158 -2.85 -14.51 36.42
N LEU A 159 -2.47 -15.10 35.28
CA LEU A 159 -2.47 -16.56 35.09
C LEU A 159 -1.08 -17.19 34.94
N SER A 160 -0.03 -16.41 34.63
CA SER A 160 1.32 -16.94 34.34
C SER A 160 2.32 -16.60 35.45
N ASN A 161 2.31 -17.40 36.50
CA ASN A 161 3.26 -17.28 37.61
C ASN A 161 4.60 -17.97 37.24
N GLN A 162 5.39 -17.38 36.34
CA GLN A 162 6.79 -17.76 36.08
C GLN A 162 7.69 -16.53 35.90
N SER A 163 8.58 -16.29 36.86
CA SER A 163 9.43 -15.09 36.97
C SER A 163 10.50 -14.94 35.89
N LYS A 164 10.76 -15.98 35.08
CA LYS A 164 11.66 -15.92 33.92
C LYS A 164 10.98 -15.33 32.68
N ASP A 165 9.69 -15.60 32.48
CA ASP A 165 8.90 -15.04 31.38
C ASP A 165 8.58 -13.55 31.61
N LEU A 166 8.42 -13.11 32.86
CA LEU A 166 8.12 -11.71 33.17
C LEU A 166 9.21 -10.73 32.70
N LYS A 167 10.50 -11.09 32.77
CA LYS A 167 11.60 -10.20 32.32
C LYS A 167 11.66 -10.08 30.80
N ALA A 168 11.55 -11.22 30.09
CA ALA A 168 11.49 -11.23 28.63
C ALA A 168 10.23 -10.50 28.13
N MET A 169 9.09 -10.71 28.78
CA MET A 169 7.82 -10.05 28.45
C MET A 169 7.85 -8.55 28.76
N THR A 170 8.51 -8.11 29.84
CA THR A 170 8.69 -6.67 30.15
C THR A 170 9.63 -6.01 29.14
N GLN A 171 10.66 -6.72 28.67
CA GLN A 171 11.56 -6.25 27.63
C GLN A 171 10.88 -6.16 26.25
N GLU A 172 10.07 -7.16 25.89
CA GLU A 172 9.25 -7.13 24.68
C GLU A 172 8.19 -6.01 24.73
N LEU A 173 7.54 -5.80 25.87
CA LEU A 173 6.62 -4.68 26.07
C LEU A 173 7.31 -3.33 25.94
N GLY A 174 8.48 -3.15 26.57
CA GLY A 174 9.26 -1.92 26.45
C GLY A 174 9.73 -1.67 25.02
N LYS A 175 10.12 -2.73 24.29
CA LYS A 175 10.42 -2.65 22.86
C LYS A 175 9.19 -2.21 22.06
N MET A 176 8.04 -2.82 22.29
CA MET A 176 6.79 -2.49 21.60
C MET A 176 6.33 -1.06 21.87
N GLU A 177 6.48 -0.58 23.10
CA GLU A 177 6.18 0.81 23.49
C GLU A 177 7.11 1.80 22.82
N ASN A 178 8.41 1.52 22.80
CA ASN A 178 9.41 2.31 22.09
C ASN A 178 9.10 2.38 20.59
N VAL A 179 8.86 1.24 19.95
CA VAL A 179 8.51 1.16 18.52
C VAL A 179 7.28 2.03 18.24
N LYS A 180 6.19 1.84 18.99
CA LYS A 180 4.97 2.66 18.89
C LYS A 180 5.26 4.16 19.06
N THR A 181 6.07 4.52 20.05
CA THR A 181 6.44 5.91 20.33
C THR A 181 7.23 6.53 19.18
N ALA A 182 8.14 5.79 18.54
CA ALA A 182 8.83 6.27 17.35
C ALA A 182 7.84 6.56 16.21
N TYR A 183 6.90 5.65 15.91
CA TYR A 183 5.92 5.91 14.86
C TYR A 183 5.04 7.12 15.17
N GLU A 184 4.46 7.17 16.37
CA GLU A 184 3.61 8.29 16.78
C GLU A 184 4.39 9.61 16.76
N GLY A 185 5.64 9.60 17.24
CA GLY A 185 6.53 10.76 17.21
C GLY A 185 6.83 11.22 15.78
N TYR A 186 7.07 10.29 14.86
CA TYR A 186 7.40 10.64 13.47
C TYR A 186 6.28 11.41 12.80
N TRP A 187 5.05 10.93 12.95
CA TRP A 187 3.87 11.53 12.32
C TRP A 187 3.34 12.77 13.05
N THR A 188 3.73 12.99 14.32
CA THR A 188 3.35 14.18 15.10
C THR A 188 4.41 15.29 15.07
N GLY A 189 5.40 15.19 14.18
CA GLY A 189 6.44 16.20 13.96
C GLY A 189 7.70 16.02 14.81
N GLU A 190 7.80 14.96 15.61
CA GLU A 190 9.01 14.57 16.34
C GLU A 190 9.90 13.61 15.53
N GLN A 191 9.96 13.79 14.21
CA GLN A 191 10.64 12.92 13.24
C GLN A 191 12.09 12.55 13.64
N LYS A 192 12.86 13.51 14.14
CA LYS A 192 14.23 13.25 14.60
C LYS A 192 14.26 12.31 15.81
N LYS A 193 13.41 12.56 16.81
CA LYS A 193 13.34 11.69 18.00
C LYS A 193 12.88 10.28 17.64
N ALA A 194 11.96 10.17 16.70
CA ALA A 194 11.49 8.88 16.19
C ALA A 194 12.61 8.07 15.55
N VAL A 195 13.42 8.71 14.71
CA VAL A 195 14.62 8.09 14.12
C VAL A 195 15.61 7.70 15.21
N ASP A 196 15.99 8.63 16.10
CA ASP A 196 16.94 8.37 17.19
C ASP A 196 16.50 7.18 18.06
N LEU A 197 15.19 7.06 18.31
CA LEU A 197 14.60 6.02 19.13
C LEU A 197 14.62 4.65 18.45
N LEU A 198 14.36 4.56 17.14
CA LEU A 198 14.52 3.32 16.37
C LEU A 198 15.99 2.93 16.21
N GLN A 199 16.88 3.90 15.95
CA GLN A 199 18.31 3.66 15.82
C GLN A 199 18.94 3.13 17.13
N GLY A 200 18.41 3.55 18.27
CA GLY A 200 18.86 3.12 19.60
C GLY A 200 18.39 1.71 20.00
N MET A 201 17.55 1.03 19.22
CA MET A 201 17.08 -0.31 19.53
C MET A 201 18.11 -1.37 19.14
N GLU A 202 18.38 -2.29 20.07
CA GLU A 202 19.13 -3.51 19.75
C GLU A 202 18.24 -4.48 18.95
N ASN A 203 18.78 -5.02 17.85
CA ASN A 203 18.15 -6.04 17.01
C ASN A 203 16.76 -5.62 16.47
N LEU A 204 16.76 -4.66 15.53
CA LEU A 204 15.57 -4.30 14.76
C LEU A 204 15.03 -5.52 13.99
N THR A 205 13.72 -5.73 14.07
CA THR A 205 13.02 -6.65 13.17
C THR A 205 13.08 -6.13 11.74
N GLU A 206 12.79 -6.99 10.75
CA GLU A 206 12.74 -6.55 9.34
C GLU A 206 11.79 -5.36 9.15
N SER A 207 10.59 -5.43 9.74
CA SER A 207 9.60 -4.37 9.65
C SER A 207 10.07 -3.06 10.30
N GLU A 208 10.66 -3.13 11.50
CA GLU A 208 11.22 -1.95 12.18
C GLU A 208 12.37 -1.32 11.39
N ARG A 209 13.23 -2.15 10.77
CA ARG A 209 14.29 -1.71 9.88
C ARG A 209 13.75 -1.04 8.62
N GLN A 210 12.74 -1.62 7.96
CA GLN A 210 12.14 -1.04 6.75
C GLN A 210 11.49 0.32 7.04
N THR A 211 10.84 0.47 8.19
CA THR A 211 10.35 1.78 8.64
C THR A 211 11.49 2.76 8.85
N LEU A 212 12.52 2.37 9.59
CA LEU A 212 13.65 3.25 9.83
C LEU A 212 14.27 3.72 8.51
N LEU A 213 14.41 2.82 7.53
CA LEU A 213 14.84 3.15 6.18
C LEU A 213 13.92 4.18 5.52
N HIS A 214 12.61 3.97 5.57
CA HIS A 214 11.63 4.91 5.03
C HIS A 214 11.73 6.30 5.65
N PHE A 215 11.83 6.39 6.99
CA PHE A 215 12.01 7.66 7.70
C PHE A 215 13.32 8.35 7.30
N LEU A 216 14.41 7.60 7.21
CA LEU A 216 15.70 8.15 6.79
C LEU A 216 15.66 8.64 5.34
N VAL A 217 14.96 7.95 4.44
CA VAL A 217 14.76 8.39 3.05
C VAL A 217 13.93 9.67 3.00
N GLU A 218 12.80 9.74 3.69
CA GLU A 218 11.95 10.95 3.75
C GLU A 218 12.73 12.16 4.27
N LEU A 219 13.59 11.97 5.27
CA LEU A 219 14.45 13.01 5.83
C LEU A 219 15.75 13.25 5.02
N LYS A 220 15.90 12.60 3.86
CA LYS A 220 17.09 12.66 2.97
C LYS A 220 18.40 12.32 3.70
N LYS A 221 18.36 11.44 4.70
CA LYS A 221 19.50 10.95 5.47
C LYS A 221 20.08 9.67 4.84
N TYR A 222 20.50 9.77 3.59
CA TYR A 222 20.93 8.61 2.79
C TYR A 222 22.16 7.88 3.35
N ASP A 223 23.15 8.61 3.86
CA ASP A 223 24.32 8.02 4.54
C ASP A 223 23.92 7.12 5.71
N GLN A 224 22.90 7.53 6.46
CA GLN A 224 22.39 6.74 7.58
C GLN A 224 21.56 5.58 7.08
N ALA A 225 20.70 5.77 6.08
CA ALA A 225 19.91 4.70 5.48
C ALA A 225 20.79 3.56 4.96
N LEU A 226 21.92 3.88 4.33
CA LEU A 226 22.89 2.91 3.81
C LEU A 226 23.48 1.97 4.89
N GLN A 227 23.51 2.41 6.15
CA GLN A 227 23.96 1.56 7.26
C GLN A 227 22.98 0.42 7.56
N TYR A 228 21.71 0.56 7.18
CA TYR A 228 20.64 -0.38 7.49
C TYR A 228 20.24 -1.30 6.32
N VAL A 229 20.49 -0.91 5.07
CA VAL A 229 20.32 -1.79 3.88
C VAL A 229 21.53 -2.71 3.64
N GLY A 230 22.69 -2.36 4.21
CA GLY A 230 23.97 -2.98 3.87
C GLY A 230 24.60 -2.34 2.63
N LYS A 231 25.94 -2.33 2.56
CA LYS A 231 26.68 -1.60 1.50
C LYS A 231 26.39 -2.08 0.07
N GLU A 232 25.88 -3.29 -0.09
CA GLU A 232 25.64 -3.92 -1.40
C GLU A 232 24.23 -3.67 -1.96
N ASP A 233 23.33 -3.03 -1.19
CA ASP A 233 21.92 -2.84 -1.58
C ASP A 233 21.54 -1.37 -1.80
N THR A 234 22.41 -0.61 -2.48
CA THR A 234 22.12 0.76 -2.92
C THR A 234 20.93 0.83 -3.89
N SER A 235 20.71 -0.25 -4.65
CA SER A 235 19.59 -0.37 -5.59
C SER A 235 18.23 -0.33 -4.89
N SER A 236 18.06 -1.04 -3.77
CA SER A 236 16.82 -0.97 -2.97
C SER A 236 16.54 0.45 -2.48
N LEU A 237 17.58 1.17 -2.06
CA LEU A 237 17.45 2.56 -1.60
C LEU A 237 17.07 3.51 -2.75
N ALA A 238 17.65 3.32 -3.94
CA ALA A 238 17.30 4.11 -5.13
C ALA A 238 15.80 3.99 -5.48
N GLU A 239 15.24 2.78 -5.42
CA GLU A 239 13.80 2.54 -5.63
C GLU A 239 12.95 3.26 -4.57
N GLN A 240 13.39 3.29 -3.30
CA GLN A 240 12.68 4.03 -2.25
C GLN A 240 12.76 5.55 -2.44
N VAL A 241 13.94 6.09 -2.78
CA VAL A 241 14.12 7.52 -3.07
C VAL A 241 13.19 7.95 -4.19
N MET A 242 13.15 7.19 -5.28
CA MET A 242 12.26 7.45 -6.40
C MET A 242 10.79 7.44 -6.00
N LYS A 243 10.36 6.48 -5.16
CA LYS A 243 8.97 6.39 -4.68
C LYS A 243 8.57 7.55 -3.78
N VAL A 244 9.48 7.98 -2.92
CA VAL A 244 9.19 9.00 -1.89
C VAL A 244 9.32 10.41 -2.44
N HIS A 245 10.37 10.69 -3.21
CA HIS A 245 10.73 12.05 -3.64
C HIS A 245 10.67 12.25 -5.16
N GLY A 246 10.51 11.19 -5.95
CA GLY A 246 10.41 11.28 -7.41
C GLY A 246 11.77 11.26 -8.13
N LEU A 247 11.71 11.53 -9.45
CA LEU A 247 12.84 11.38 -10.36
C LEU A 247 13.98 12.37 -10.11
N GLU A 248 13.66 13.64 -9.82
CA GLU A 248 14.68 14.69 -9.60
C GLU A 248 15.59 14.38 -8.42
N GLU A 249 15.00 13.87 -7.32
CA GLU A 249 15.78 13.46 -6.16
C GLU A 249 16.55 12.17 -6.43
N LEU A 250 15.99 11.22 -7.20
CA LEU A 250 16.71 10.03 -7.62
C LEU A 250 17.98 10.39 -8.42
N ILE A 251 17.89 11.36 -9.33
CA ILE A 251 19.06 11.85 -10.08
C ILE A 251 20.13 12.37 -9.10
N SER A 252 19.73 13.23 -8.16
CA SER A 252 20.66 13.78 -7.16
C SER A 252 21.27 12.70 -6.25
N PHE A 253 20.47 11.71 -5.85
CA PHE A 253 20.92 10.56 -5.06
C PHE A 253 21.95 9.73 -5.84
N GLN A 254 21.71 9.48 -7.12
CA GLN A 254 22.56 8.66 -7.99
C GLN A 254 23.95 9.27 -8.20
N GLU A 255 24.10 10.61 -8.12
CA GLU A 255 25.41 11.28 -8.19
C GLU A 255 26.35 10.86 -7.05
N SER A 256 25.79 10.65 -5.86
CA SER A 256 26.56 10.29 -4.65
C SER A 256 26.56 8.79 -4.36
N TYR A 257 25.49 8.09 -4.76
CA TYR A 257 25.28 6.67 -4.47
C TYR A 257 24.85 5.91 -5.74
N PRO A 258 25.77 5.68 -6.69
CA PRO A 258 25.44 4.99 -7.92
C PRO A 258 24.88 3.58 -7.68
N SER A 259 23.80 3.26 -8.38
CA SER A 259 23.21 1.93 -8.40
C SER A 259 22.71 1.57 -9.81
N PRO A 260 22.81 0.30 -10.24
CA PRO A 260 22.26 -0.14 -11.53
C PRO A 260 20.75 0.12 -11.65
N LEU A 261 19.98 -0.09 -10.58
CA LEU A 261 18.55 0.18 -10.59
C LEU A 261 18.23 1.68 -10.74
N GLY A 262 18.97 2.55 -10.05
CA GLY A 262 18.82 4.00 -10.21
C GLY A 262 19.13 4.46 -11.64
N GLU A 263 20.21 3.95 -12.23
CA GLU A 263 20.57 4.25 -13.62
C GLU A 263 19.47 3.81 -14.59
N PHE A 264 18.94 2.59 -14.41
CA PHE A 264 17.84 2.07 -15.24
C PHE A 264 16.61 2.97 -15.17
N LYS A 265 16.20 3.36 -13.96
CA LYS A 265 15.00 4.19 -13.76
C LYS A 265 15.17 5.56 -14.41
N ILE A 266 16.33 6.18 -14.27
CA ILE A 266 16.62 7.48 -14.89
C ILE A 266 16.53 7.36 -16.42
N ALA A 267 17.26 6.41 -17.02
CA ALA A 267 17.25 6.20 -18.46
C ALA A 267 15.85 5.88 -19.00
N PHE A 268 15.10 5.01 -18.31
CA PHE A 268 13.73 4.66 -18.68
C PHE A 268 12.80 5.88 -18.67
N HIS A 269 12.89 6.72 -17.65
CA HIS A 269 12.05 7.92 -17.53
C HIS A 269 12.42 9.04 -18.52
N HIS A 270 13.68 9.14 -18.93
CA HIS A 270 14.12 10.06 -19.99
C HIS A 270 13.85 9.56 -21.40
N GLY A 271 13.32 8.34 -21.56
CA GLY A 271 13.09 7.72 -22.88
C GLY A 271 14.36 7.20 -23.55
N GLU A 272 15.45 7.07 -22.79
CA GLU A 272 16.73 6.51 -23.25
C GLU A 272 16.68 4.98 -23.21
N TYR A 273 15.68 4.40 -23.89
CA TYR A 273 15.32 2.98 -23.75
C TYR A 273 16.46 2.03 -24.10
N LYS A 274 17.29 2.39 -25.08
CA LYS A 274 18.48 1.61 -25.46
C LYS A 274 19.45 1.49 -24.29
N GLN A 275 19.76 2.60 -23.62
CA GLN A 275 20.60 2.60 -22.43
C GLN A 275 19.93 1.82 -21.30
N ALA A 276 18.62 2.02 -21.09
CA ALA A 276 17.88 1.34 -20.04
C ALA A 276 17.95 -0.20 -20.17
N VAL A 277 17.74 -0.76 -21.37
CA VAL A 277 17.75 -2.22 -21.54
C VAL A 277 19.14 -2.83 -21.40
N ASP A 278 20.19 -2.07 -21.76
CA ASP A 278 21.59 -2.50 -21.72
C ASP A 278 22.13 -2.64 -20.28
N ILE A 279 21.54 -1.94 -19.31
CA ILE A 279 21.96 -2.02 -17.89
C ILE A 279 21.70 -3.42 -17.33
N GLN A 280 22.76 -4.01 -16.77
CA GLN A 280 22.80 -5.35 -16.17
C GLN A 280 22.90 -5.27 -14.63
N ASP A 281 23.01 -6.43 -13.98
CA ASP A 281 23.30 -6.56 -12.54
C ASP A 281 22.28 -5.90 -11.60
N MET A 282 21.00 -6.01 -11.97
CA MET A 282 19.87 -5.59 -11.14
C MET A 282 19.05 -6.78 -10.68
N ALA A 283 18.59 -6.74 -9.43
CA ALA A 283 17.59 -7.69 -8.96
C ALA A 283 16.27 -7.51 -9.73
N MET A 284 15.88 -8.54 -10.48
CA MET A 284 14.67 -8.48 -11.29
C MET A 284 13.41 -8.67 -10.45
N SER A 285 12.46 -7.74 -10.60
CA SER A 285 11.11 -7.81 -10.03
C SER A 285 10.07 -7.83 -11.15
N PRO A 286 8.82 -8.28 -10.90
CA PRO A 286 7.76 -8.24 -11.91
C PRO A 286 7.55 -6.85 -12.53
N ASN A 287 7.68 -5.79 -11.72
CA ASN A 287 7.59 -4.42 -12.21
C ASN A 287 8.80 -4.03 -13.08
N LEU A 288 10.01 -4.47 -12.72
CA LEU A 288 11.20 -4.21 -13.53
C LEU A 288 11.15 -4.97 -14.87
N TYR A 289 10.65 -6.21 -14.87
CA TYR A 289 10.35 -6.95 -16.10
C TYR A 289 9.32 -6.20 -16.96
N LYS A 290 8.24 -5.68 -16.36
CA LYS A 290 7.26 -4.84 -17.08
C LYS A 290 7.93 -3.64 -17.74
N GLN A 291 8.74 -2.89 -17.00
CA GLN A 291 9.44 -1.70 -17.51
C GLN A 291 10.44 -2.06 -18.63
N LYS A 292 11.24 -3.12 -18.47
CA LYS A 292 12.13 -3.60 -19.55
C LYS A 292 11.34 -4.05 -20.77
N GLY A 293 10.21 -4.73 -20.59
CA GLY A 293 9.32 -5.12 -21.70
C GLY A 293 8.77 -3.93 -22.48
N ILE A 294 8.36 -2.86 -21.79
CA ILE A 294 7.95 -1.60 -22.42
C ILE A 294 9.13 -0.98 -23.19
N ALA A 295 10.32 -0.94 -22.58
CA ALA A 295 11.51 -0.38 -23.23
C ALA A 295 11.89 -1.15 -24.50
N TYR A 296 11.81 -2.49 -24.50
CA TYR A 296 12.02 -3.29 -25.70
C TYR A 296 10.96 -3.02 -26.77
N LEU A 297 9.70 -2.85 -26.38
CA LEU A 297 8.62 -2.47 -27.31
C LEU A 297 8.93 -1.14 -28.01
N ARG A 298 9.45 -0.16 -27.26
CA ARG A 298 9.86 1.16 -27.78
C ARG A 298 11.09 1.12 -28.68
N LEU A 299 11.83 0.01 -28.67
CA LEU A 299 12.99 -0.24 -29.53
C LEU A 299 12.66 -1.16 -30.70
N ASP A 300 11.37 -1.43 -30.95
CA ASP A 300 10.88 -2.39 -31.94
C ASP A 300 11.40 -3.83 -31.72
N GLN A 301 11.75 -4.18 -30.48
CA GLN A 301 12.29 -5.50 -30.11
C GLN A 301 11.17 -6.41 -29.55
N LEU A 302 10.24 -6.82 -30.41
CA LEU A 302 9.02 -7.54 -30.03
C LEU A 302 9.27 -8.85 -29.25
N GLU A 303 10.24 -9.65 -29.69
CA GLU A 303 10.52 -10.96 -29.06
C GLU A 303 11.10 -10.81 -27.65
N ASP A 304 11.98 -9.83 -27.45
CA ASP A 304 12.51 -9.51 -26.12
C ASP A 304 11.41 -8.97 -25.21
N ALA A 305 10.51 -8.15 -25.74
CA ALA A 305 9.36 -7.66 -24.98
C ALA A 305 8.40 -8.78 -24.55
N LYS A 306 8.10 -9.75 -25.43
CA LYS A 306 7.30 -10.95 -25.11
C LYS A 306 7.95 -11.78 -24.01
N LYS A 307 9.27 -11.95 -24.06
CA LYS A 307 10.03 -12.63 -23.01
C LYS A 307 9.86 -11.92 -21.67
N MET A 308 10.07 -10.60 -21.63
CA MET A 308 9.90 -9.82 -20.41
C MET A 308 8.46 -9.85 -19.87
N ALA A 309 7.45 -9.80 -20.74
CA ALA A 309 6.05 -9.85 -20.34
C ALA A 309 5.64 -11.19 -19.73
N SER A 310 6.20 -12.29 -20.25
CA SER A 310 6.03 -13.64 -19.70
C SER A 310 6.60 -13.75 -18.29
N GLU A 311 7.80 -13.21 -18.07
CA GLU A 311 8.43 -13.16 -16.74
C GLU A 311 7.67 -12.25 -15.77
N ALA A 312 7.17 -11.10 -16.25
CA ALA A 312 6.38 -10.17 -15.46
C ALA A 312 5.00 -10.71 -15.05
N LYS A 313 4.47 -11.70 -15.77
CA LYS A 313 3.07 -12.18 -15.65
C LYS A 313 2.07 -11.03 -15.69
N ASN A 314 2.28 -10.08 -16.60
CA ASN A 314 1.53 -8.84 -16.66
C ASN A 314 0.60 -8.80 -17.88
N ASP A 315 -0.71 -8.95 -17.64
CA ASP A 315 -1.72 -9.00 -18.69
C ASP A 315 -1.84 -7.70 -19.49
N GLU A 316 -1.63 -6.56 -18.84
CA GLU A 316 -1.65 -5.24 -19.49
C GLU A 316 -0.53 -5.11 -20.53
N LEU A 317 0.70 -5.52 -20.17
CA LEU A 317 1.83 -5.55 -21.09
C LEU A 317 1.61 -6.56 -22.22
N ASN A 318 1.07 -7.74 -21.92
CA ASN A 318 0.68 -8.70 -22.96
C ASN A 318 -0.34 -8.11 -23.95
N LYS A 319 -1.32 -7.34 -23.46
CA LYS A 319 -2.29 -6.65 -24.32
C LYS A 319 -1.61 -5.64 -25.24
N LYS A 320 -0.73 -4.79 -24.70
CA LYS A 320 0.06 -3.81 -25.47
C LYS A 320 0.92 -4.50 -26.54
N ILE A 321 1.56 -5.62 -26.20
CA ILE A 321 2.35 -6.42 -27.15
C ILE A 321 1.49 -6.97 -28.29
N ASN A 322 0.29 -7.48 -27.96
CA ASN A 322 -0.62 -8.00 -28.98
C ASN A 322 -1.13 -6.90 -29.90
N GLU A 323 -1.52 -5.74 -29.35
CA GLU A 323 -1.93 -4.56 -30.13
C GLU A 323 -0.79 -4.11 -31.06
N TYR A 324 0.44 -4.06 -30.55
CA TYR A 324 1.62 -3.71 -31.32
C TYR A 324 1.85 -4.70 -32.47
N GLN A 325 1.73 -6.01 -32.20
CA GLN A 325 1.90 -7.05 -33.22
C GLN A 325 0.82 -6.97 -34.31
N GLU A 326 -0.44 -6.75 -33.93
CA GLU A 326 -1.54 -6.56 -34.89
C GLU A 326 -1.30 -5.35 -35.79
N ILE A 327 -0.78 -4.25 -35.25
CA ILE A 327 -0.42 -3.06 -36.03
C ILE A 327 0.75 -3.37 -36.99
N GLU A 328 1.79 -4.09 -36.54
CA GLU A 328 2.91 -4.47 -37.43
C GLU A 328 2.46 -5.39 -38.59
N GLU A 329 1.54 -6.32 -38.33
CA GLU A 329 0.95 -7.16 -39.36
C GLU A 329 0.16 -6.32 -40.38
N GLN A 330 -0.61 -5.33 -39.92
CA GLN A 330 -1.34 -4.41 -40.79
C GLN A 330 -0.40 -3.51 -41.61
N LEU A 331 0.64 -2.95 -40.98
CA LEU A 331 1.65 -2.14 -41.67
C LEU A 331 2.37 -2.95 -42.76
N THR A 332 2.73 -4.20 -42.47
CA THR A 332 3.34 -5.10 -43.45
C THR A 332 2.44 -5.33 -44.65
N LYS A 333 1.14 -5.51 -44.42
CA LYS A 333 0.13 -5.68 -45.46
C LYS A 333 -0.04 -4.42 -46.31
N ILE A 334 -0.15 -3.25 -45.68
CA ILE A 334 -0.29 -1.96 -46.37
C ILE A 334 0.96 -1.66 -47.20
N ASN A 335 2.15 -1.85 -46.64
CA ASN A 335 3.42 -1.67 -47.36
C ASN A 335 3.50 -2.57 -48.61
N SER A 336 3.06 -3.83 -48.48
CA SER A 336 2.99 -4.75 -49.62
C SER A 336 1.98 -4.30 -50.69
N GLN A 337 0.84 -3.75 -50.28
CA GLN A 337 -0.17 -3.20 -51.21
C GLN A 337 0.33 -1.95 -51.94
N ILE A 338 1.01 -1.04 -51.23
CA ILE A 338 1.64 0.15 -51.81
C ILE A 338 2.67 -0.27 -52.86
N GLU A 339 3.56 -1.21 -52.53
CA GLU A 339 4.58 -1.69 -53.47
C GLU A 339 4.00 -2.41 -54.68
N THR A 340 2.89 -3.14 -54.50
CA THR A 340 2.17 -3.78 -55.62
C THR A 340 1.54 -2.74 -56.54
N GLU A 341 0.90 -1.72 -55.98
CA GLU A 341 0.24 -0.65 -56.75
C GLU A 341 1.26 0.21 -57.52
N LYS A 342 2.42 0.51 -56.93
CA LYS A 342 3.51 1.24 -57.60
C LYS A 342 4.13 0.48 -58.79
N LYS A 343 4.03 -0.85 -58.80
CA LYS A 343 4.57 -1.72 -59.87
C LYS A 343 3.52 -2.07 -60.94
N SER A 344 2.28 -1.67 -60.73
CA SER A 344 1.19 -1.86 -61.70
C SER A 344 1.40 -0.98 -62.94
N GLU A 345 1.05 -1.49 -64.12
CA GLU A 345 1.05 -0.69 -65.36
C GLU A 345 0.04 0.46 -65.30
N ASP A 346 -1.09 0.26 -64.60
CA ASP A 346 -2.14 1.26 -64.36
C ASP A 346 -2.06 1.80 -62.92
N GLN A 347 -0.95 2.43 -62.57
CA GLN A 347 -0.73 2.97 -61.22
C GLN A 347 -1.85 3.95 -60.81
N ASN A 348 -2.59 3.64 -59.73
CA ASN A 348 -3.57 4.54 -59.16
C ASN A 348 -2.98 5.38 -58.02
N GLN A 349 -2.60 6.62 -58.33
CA GLN A 349 -1.99 7.53 -57.36
C GLN A 349 -2.90 7.82 -56.16
N SER A 350 -4.21 8.01 -56.38
CA SER A 350 -5.16 8.27 -55.29
C SER A 350 -5.26 7.10 -54.30
N LYS A 351 -5.14 5.86 -54.79
CA LYS A 351 -5.10 4.67 -53.94
C LYS A 351 -3.81 4.58 -53.15
N ILE A 352 -2.66 4.92 -53.75
CA ILE A 352 -1.37 4.97 -53.05
C ILE A 352 -1.42 6.01 -51.93
N ASP A 353 -1.98 7.20 -52.20
CA ASP A 353 -2.06 8.28 -51.21
C ASP A 353 -2.95 7.88 -50.03
N SER A 354 -4.09 7.23 -50.28
CA SER A 354 -4.97 6.70 -49.22
C SER A 354 -4.31 5.60 -48.39
N LEU A 355 -3.52 4.72 -49.01
CA LEU A 355 -2.78 3.68 -48.27
C LEU A 355 -1.66 4.27 -47.41
N LYS A 356 -1.00 5.34 -47.86
CA LYS A 356 -0.01 6.06 -47.05
C LYS A 356 -0.64 6.77 -45.86
N GLU A 357 -1.82 7.38 -46.03
CA GLU A 357 -2.55 7.97 -44.91
C GLU A 357 -2.88 6.92 -43.83
N GLN A 358 -3.34 5.73 -44.24
CA GLN A 358 -3.56 4.62 -43.31
C GLN A 358 -2.27 4.11 -42.66
N GLN A 359 -1.16 4.11 -43.40
CA GLN A 359 0.16 3.76 -42.87
C GLN A 359 0.57 4.75 -41.78
N ASP A 360 0.47 6.06 -42.04
CA ASP A 360 0.83 7.12 -41.10
C ASP A 360 -0.02 7.06 -39.82
N ASP A 361 -1.34 6.79 -39.96
CA ASP A 361 -2.25 6.59 -38.83
C ASP A 361 -1.84 5.40 -37.95
N LEU A 362 -1.47 4.28 -38.57
CA LEU A 362 -1.03 3.07 -37.86
C LEU A 362 0.35 3.25 -37.22
N GLU A 363 1.28 3.95 -37.87
CA GLU A 363 2.58 4.31 -37.29
C GLU A 363 2.41 5.24 -36.07
N SER A 364 1.47 6.19 -36.16
CA SER A 364 1.11 7.04 -35.02
C SER A 364 0.52 6.22 -33.86
N LEU A 365 -0.40 5.29 -34.13
CA LEU A 365 -0.93 4.38 -33.11
C LEU A 365 0.16 3.52 -32.48
N LYS A 366 1.05 2.94 -33.29
CA LYS A 366 2.21 2.15 -32.85
C LYS A 366 3.09 2.94 -31.88
N ASN A 367 3.41 4.19 -32.22
CA ASN A 367 4.22 5.08 -31.39
C ASN A 367 3.55 5.47 -30.06
N ASN A 368 2.23 5.31 -29.95
CA ASN A 368 1.48 5.62 -28.72
C ASN A 368 1.28 4.42 -27.78
N ILE A 369 1.57 3.18 -28.22
CA ILE A 369 1.55 1.97 -27.37
C ILE A 369 2.70 1.99 -26.38
#